data_AF-A0A0D2PLS4-F1
#
_entry.id   AF-A0A0D2PLS4-F1
#
_cell.length_a   1.000
_cell.length_b   1.000
_cell.length_c   1.000
_cell.angle_alpha   90.00
_cell.angle_beta   90.00
_cell.angle_gamma   90.00
#
_symmetry.space_group_name_H-M   'P 1'
#
loop_
_entity.id
_entity.type
_entity.pdbx_description
1 polymer ?
#
loop_
_entity_poly.entity_id
_entity_poly.type
_entity_poly.pdbx_seq_one_letter_code
_entity_poly.pdbx_strand_id
1 'polypeptide(L)'
;MGLRSNEVENVMEDDSDVMDDVSEEEFESESDSEEEDVKLAEPSKNSIYNRDGLIEKLEDISWPENVEWMHKLSLDIDQEKEVDVNDDLARELAFYTQALEGTRLAFEKFESMKLPFLRPPDYYAEMVKTDAHMQKVKGRLLSQKRQIEEAEERRKAREAKKIAKEVQAEKMKERAKQKKHEIEAVKKWRKQRQQSGFPAGGKDSELDLGFEDGKAFERSSKKRPGVSPGDRSGGKAKQHGGGKGKNMKNREIRNSKFGFGGRKGLKKQNTAETTNDSRGFNKGNAAGNKKRKR
;
A
#
# COMPACT_ATOMS: atom_id res chain seq x y z
N MET A 1 -58.40 3.01 5.16
CA MET A 1 -57.20 3.86 5.12
C MET A 1 -56.64 3.95 6.53
N GLY A 2 -55.37 3.59 6.72
CA GLY A 2 -54.73 3.64 8.04
C GLY A 2 -53.55 2.68 8.15
N LEU A 3 -52.61 2.77 7.23
CA LEU A 3 -51.31 2.10 7.33
C LEU A 3 -50.51 2.82 8.43
N ARG A 4 -50.15 2.10 9.50
CA ARG A 4 -49.11 2.51 10.44
C ARG A 4 -47.89 1.66 10.17
N SER A 5 -46.98 2.22 9.38
CA SER A 5 -45.64 1.71 9.16
C SER A 5 -44.84 1.92 10.44
N ASN A 6 -44.30 0.84 11.02
CA ASN A 6 -43.28 0.94 12.06
C ASN A 6 -41.93 1.16 11.37
N GLU A 7 -41.40 2.36 11.55
CA GLU A 7 -40.00 2.70 11.31
C GLU A 7 -39.12 1.88 12.26
N VAL A 8 -38.11 1.21 11.70
CA VAL A 8 -36.93 0.77 12.45
C VAL A 8 -35.78 1.57 11.86
N GLU A 9 -35.51 2.72 12.47
CA GLU A 9 -34.24 3.41 12.35
C GLU A 9 -33.12 2.44 12.77
N ASN A 10 -32.24 2.10 11.83
CA ASN A 10 -30.97 1.51 12.16
C ASN A 10 -29.90 2.53 11.75
N VAL A 11 -29.59 3.42 12.67
CA VAL A 11 -28.45 4.34 12.61
C VAL A 11 -27.19 3.49 12.77
N MET A 12 -26.41 3.39 11.70
CA MET A 12 -24.99 3.03 11.75
C MET A 12 -24.21 4.14 11.04
N GLU A 13 -24.22 5.32 11.68
CA GLU A 13 -23.08 6.22 11.63
C GLU A 13 -21.99 5.59 12.51
N ASP A 14 -20.82 5.33 11.93
CA ASP A 14 -19.48 5.43 12.52
C ASP A 14 -18.49 4.59 11.70
N ASP A 15 -17.84 5.22 10.72
CA ASP A 15 -16.45 4.91 10.29
C ASP A 15 -15.97 5.98 9.28
N SER A 16 -15.94 7.24 9.72
CA SER A 16 -15.31 8.35 8.97
C SER A 16 -13.80 8.49 9.26
N ASP A 17 -13.21 7.59 10.05
CA ASP A 17 -11.86 7.76 10.61
C ASP A 17 -10.78 6.91 9.93
N VAL A 18 -10.76 6.82 8.59
CA VAL A 18 -9.61 6.24 7.87
C VAL A 18 -9.29 7.01 6.58
N MET A 19 -9.01 8.31 6.71
CA MET A 19 -8.40 9.15 5.67
C MET A 19 -7.17 9.90 6.19
N ASP A 20 -6.42 9.32 7.14
CA ASP A 20 -5.26 9.98 7.76
C ASP A 20 -4.10 8.99 7.96
N ASP A 21 -3.69 8.30 6.90
CA ASP A 21 -2.36 7.63 6.85
C ASP A 21 -1.89 7.47 5.40
N VAL A 22 -2.01 8.55 4.62
CA VAL A 22 -1.16 8.76 3.45
C VAL A 22 -0.19 9.83 3.89
N SER A 23 0.89 9.41 4.52
CA SER A 23 2.03 10.25 4.86
C SER A 23 2.39 11.13 3.66
N GLU A 24 2.19 12.44 3.81
CA GLU A 24 2.87 13.47 3.05
C GLU A 24 4.38 13.23 3.24
N GLU A 25 4.97 12.40 2.39
CA GLU A 25 6.40 12.44 2.17
C GLU A 25 6.67 13.73 1.40
N GLU A 26 6.99 14.76 2.19
CA GLU A 26 7.62 16.01 1.83
C GLU A 26 8.66 15.76 0.73
N PHE A 27 8.33 16.18 -0.49
CA PHE A 27 9.18 16.04 -1.65
C PHE A 27 10.29 17.10 -1.55
N GLU A 28 11.35 16.79 -0.81
CA GLU A 28 12.59 17.58 -0.83
C GLU A 28 13.24 17.40 -2.22
N SER A 29 12.84 18.29 -3.13
CA SER A 29 13.51 18.55 -4.40
C SER A 29 14.81 19.29 -4.12
N GLU A 30 15.90 18.56 -3.83
CA GLU A 30 17.25 19.09 -4.05
C GLU A 30 17.52 19.15 -5.56
N SER A 31 16.98 20.20 -6.19
CA SER A 31 17.43 20.68 -7.48
C SER A 31 18.50 21.73 -7.23
N ASP A 32 19.73 21.27 -6.97
CA ASP A 32 20.93 22.09 -7.13
C ASP A 32 21.26 22.16 -8.63
N SER A 33 20.36 22.81 -9.37
CA SER A 33 20.66 23.31 -10.70
C SER A 33 21.04 24.75 -10.47
N GLU A 34 22.34 25.05 -10.52
CA GLU A 34 22.82 26.42 -10.62
C GLU A 34 22.11 27.05 -11.83
N GLU A 35 21.04 27.79 -11.56
CA GLU A 35 20.40 28.65 -12.53
C GLU A 35 21.43 29.71 -12.89
N GLU A 36 22.20 29.46 -13.95
CA GLU A 36 22.61 30.55 -14.82
C GLU A 36 21.31 31.16 -15.35
N ASP A 37 20.75 32.04 -14.53
CA ASP A 37 19.67 32.94 -14.81
C ASP A 37 20.16 33.81 -15.99
N VAL A 38 19.94 33.30 -17.20
CA VAL A 38 20.17 34.06 -18.42
C VAL A 38 19.22 35.23 -18.33
N LYS A 39 19.72 36.38 -17.86
CA LYS A 39 18.93 37.61 -17.71
C LYS A 39 18.16 37.88 -18.98
N LEU A 40 16.88 37.49 -18.98
CA LEU A 40 15.95 37.88 -20.01
C LEU A 40 15.87 39.39 -19.95
N ALA A 41 16.29 40.06 -21.03
CA ALA A 41 16.24 41.51 -21.10
C ALA A 41 14.81 41.97 -20.81
N GLU A 42 14.64 42.83 -19.79
CA GLU A 42 13.33 43.34 -19.43
C GLU A 42 12.68 43.99 -20.66
N PRO A 43 11.45 43.57 -21.04
CA PRO A 43 10.78 44.14 -22.20
C PRO A 43 10.61 45.64 -21.97
N SER A 44 11.05 46.44 -22.95
CA SER A 44 10.95 47.89 -22.85
C SER A 44 9.49 48.29 -22.60
N LYS A 45 9.25 49.17 -21.62
CA LYS A 45 7.92 49.61 -21.17
C LYS A 45 7.03 50.23 -22.28
N ASN A 46 7.62 50.51 -23.45
CA ASN A 46 6.97 51.12 -24.61
C ASN A 46 7.04 50.21 -25.85
N SER A 47 6.88 48.89 -25.71
CA SER A 47 6.81 48.01 -26.88
C SER A 47 5.52 48.27 -27.66
N ILE A 48 5.60 49.16 -28.64
CA ILE A 48 4.56 49.33 -29.66
C ILE A 48 4.65 48.10 -30.58
N TYR A 49 3.52 47.46 -30.87
CA TYR A 49 3.44 46.32 -31.78
C TYR A 49 3.80 46.77 -33.21
N ASN A 50 5.09 46.69 -33.56
CA ASN A 50 5.60 46.99 -34.90
C ASN A 50 5.51 45.73 -35.77
N ARG A 51 4.38 45.56 -36.44
CA ARG A 51 4.14 44.42 -37.34
C ARG A 51 5.14 44.37 -38.49
N ASP A 52 5.45 45.52 -39.10
CA ASP A 52 6.28 45.59 -40.30
C ASP A 52 7.72 45.18 -40.00
N GLY A 53 8.28 45.67 -38.89
CA GLY A 53 9.61 45.27 -38.43
C GLY A 53 9.70 43.80 -38.00
N LEU A 54 8.61 43.21 -37.50
CA LEU A 54 8.56 41.76 -37.19
C LEU A 54 8.59 40.92 -38.47
N ILE A 55 7.87 41.34 -39.52
CA ILE A 55 7.86 40.64 -40.82
C ILE A 55 9.24 40.74 -41.48
N GLU A 56 9.86 41.93 -41.49
CA GLU A 56 11.21 42.12 -42.04
C GLU A 56 12.24 41.21 -41.34
N LYS A 57 12.18 41.13 -40.00
CA LYS A 57 13.06 40.23 -39.22
C LYS A 57 12.75 38.76 -39.45
N LEU A 58 11.48 38.40 -39.66
CA LEU A 58 11.11 37.04 -40.00
C LEU A 58 11.68 36.65 -41.35
N GLU A 59 11.59 37.51 -42.37
CA GLU A 59 12.18 37.28 -43.69
C GLU A 59 13.70 37.09 -43.59
N ASP A 60 14.40 37.92 -42.82
CA ASP A 60 15.84 37.82 -42.59
C ASP A 60 16.28 36.47 -41.97
N ILE A 61 15.47 35.92 -41.05
CA ILE A 61 15.79 34.69 -40.29
C ILE A 61 15.22 33.43 -40.97
N SER A 62 14.18 33.59 -41.78
CA SER A 62 13.44 32.48 -42.37
C SER A 62 14.31 31.61 -43.27
N TRP A 63 14.09 30.30 -43.20
CA TRP A 63 14.70 29.37 -44.14
C TRP A 63 14.03 29.48 -45.50
N PRO A 64 14.77 29.30 -46.62
CA PRO A 64 14.17 29.31 -47.93
C PRO A 64 13.08 28.24 -48.07
N GLU A 65 12.01 28.57 -48.80
CA GLU A 65 10.83 27.70 -48.91
C GLU A 65 11.16 26.34 -49.55
N ASN A 66 12.13 26.29 -50.45
CA ASN A 66 12.54 25.11 -51.22
C ASN A 66 13.37 24.06 -50.45
N VAL A 67 13.49 24.18 -49.12
CA VAL A 67 14.24 23.22 -48.32
C VAL A 67 13.42 21.95 -48.08
N GLU A 68 14.01 20.79 -48.40
CA GLU A 68 13.41 19.49 -48.14
C GLU A 68 13.03 19.33 -46.66
N TRP A 69 11.89 18.68 -46.42
CA TRP A 69 11.36 18.51 -45.07
C TRP A 69 12.34 17.80 -44.12
N MET A 70 13.22 16.93 -44.64
CA MET A 70 14.27 16.25 -43.88
C MET A 70 15.22 17.18 -43.13
N HIS A 71 15.41 18.42 -43.59
CA HIS A 71 16.23 19.40 -42.90
C HIS A 71 15.46 20.19 -41.84
N LYS A 72 14.13 20.29 -41.99
CA LYS A 72 13.25 21.02 -41.06
C LYS A 72 12.82 20.14 -39.90
N LEU A 73 12.39 18.91 -40.20
CA LEU A 73 11.81 17.93 -39.27
C LEU A 73 10.71 18.50 -38.36
N SER A 74 10.09 19.61 -38.78
CA SER A 74 9.02 20.29 -38.06
C SER A 74 7.66 19.86 -38.62
N LEU A 75 6.66 19.81 -37.74
CA LEU A 75 5.28 19.55 -38.07
C LEU A 75 4.40 20.49 -37.27
N ASP A 76 3.57 21.23 -37.98
CA ASP A 76 2.60 22.14 -37.39
C ASP A 76 1.27 21.41 -37.31
N ILE A 77 0.66 21.42 -36.12
CA ILE A 77 -0.60 20.73 -35.83
C ILE A 77 -1.51 21.75 -35.18
N ASP A 78 -2.60 22.06 -35.86
CA ASP A 78 -3.61 22.96 -35.34
C ASP A 78 -4.48 22.21 -34.34
N GLN A 79 -4.30 22.51 -33.06
CA GLN A 79 -5.18 22.01 -32.02
C GLN A 79 -6.39 22.94 -31.88
N GLU A 80 -7.53 22.50 -32.39
CA GLU A 80 -8.79 23.26 -32.28
C GLU A 80 -9.42 23.22 -30.88
N LYS A 81 -8.92 22.39 -29.97
CA LYS A 81 -9.51 22.20 -28.64
C LYS A 81 -9.04 23.28 -27.68
N GLU A 82 -9.97 24.11 -27.25
CA GLU A 82 -9.75 25.03 -26.14
C GLU A 82 -9.71 24.22 -24.83
N VAL A 83 -8.57 24.25 -24.15
CA VAL A 83 -8.34 23.53 -22.89
C VAL A 83 -8.26 24.55 -21.75
N ASP A 84 -8.93 24.26 -20.64
CA ASP A 84 -8.82 25.08 -19.43
C ASP A 84 -7.38 25.02 -18.90
N VAL A 85 -6.78 26.20 -18.74
CA VAL A 85 -5.38 26.35 -18.29
C VAL A 85 -5.20 25.84 -16.85
N ASN A 86 -6.26 25.80 -16.04
CA ASN A 86 -6.17 25.38 -14.65
C ASN A 86 -6.36 23.86 -14.44
N ASP A 87 -6.87 23.14 -15.44
CA ASP A 87 -6.97 21.68 -15.39
C ASP A 87 -5.72 21.05 -16.00
N ASP A 88 -4.78 20.70 -15.13
CA ASP A 88 -3.49 20.13 -15.53
C ASP A 88 -3.65 18.77 -16.21
N LEU A 89 -4.58 17.93 -15.77
CA LEU A 89 -4.77 16.60 -16.36
C LEU A 89 -5.31 16.71 -17.79
N ALA A 90 -6.28 17.58 -18.02
CA ALA A 90 -6.81 17.84 -19.37
C ALA A 90 -5.74 18.46 -20.28
N ARG A 91 -4.92 19.36 -19.75
CA ARG A 91 -3.82 20.02 -20.47
C ARG A 91 -2.72 19.03 -20.86
N GLU A 92 -2.27 18.18 -19.94
CA GLU A 92 -1.28 17.14 -20.22
C GLU A 92 -1.79 16.14 -21.26
N LEU A 93 -3.07 15.78 -21.20
CA LEU A 93 -3.69 14.94 -22.23
C LEU A 93 -3.71 15.62 -23.60
N ALA A 94 -3.98 16.93 -23.67
CA ALA A 94 -3.95 17.69 -24.91
C ALA A 94 -2.55 17.71 -25.53
N PHE A 95 -1.51 18.01 -24.73
CA PHE A 95 -0.11 17.96 -25.16
C PHE A 95 0.29 16.57 -25.64
N TYR A 96 -0.09 15.53 -24.90
CA TYR A 96 0.15 14.15 -25.28
C TYR A 96 -0.50 13.81 -26.63
N THR A 97 -1.77 14.21 -26.84
CA THR A 97 -2.46 13.96 -28.11
C THR A 97 -1.83 14.72 -29.27
N GLN A 98 -1.35 15.96 -29.05
CA GLN A 98 -0.60 16.74 -30.05
C GLN A 98 0.64 15.99 -30.50
N ALA A 99 1.46 15.57 -29.53
CA ALA A 99 2.72 14.91 -29.79
C ALA A 99 2.50 13.57 -30.50
N LEU A 100 1.45 12.84 -30.11
CA LEU A 100 1.10 11.56 -30.72
C LEU A 100 0.68 11.74 -32.18
N GLU A 101 -0.18 12.71 -32.48
CA GLU A 101 -0.61 13.01 -33.85
C GLU A 101 0.56 13.45 -34.73
N GLY A 102 1.43 14.33 -34.22
CA GLY A 102 2.64 14.77 -34.92
C GLY A 102 3.58 13.62 -35.21
N THR A 103 3.76 12.72 -34.24
CA THR A 103 4.59 11.54 -34.42
C THR A 103 4.02 10.61 -35.50
N ARG A 104 2.70 10.46 -35.60
CA ARG A 104 2.07 9.66 -36.68
C ARG A 104 2.30 10.27 -38.05
N LEU A 105 2.07 11.57 -38.20
CA LEU A 105 2.32 12.29 -39.46
C LEU A 105 3.80 12.22 -39.86
N ALA A 106 4.71 12.31 -38.89
CA ALA A 106 6.15 12.12 -39.13
C ALA A 106 6.44 10.71 -39.63
N PHE A 107 5.84 9.67 -39.03
CA PHE A 107 6.03 8.28 -39.47
C PHE A 107 5.57 8.06 -40.91
N GLU A 108 4.40 8.56 -41.29
CA GLU A 108 3.92 8.44 -42.67
C GLU A 108 4.89 9.09 -43.67
N LYS A 109 5.45 10.26 -43.32
CA LYS A 109 6.48 10.92 -44.13
C LYS A 109 7.77 10.08 -44.20
N PHE A 110 8.27 9.56 -43.09
CA PHE A 110 9.48 8.72 -43.10
C PHE A 110 9.30 7.42 -43.88
N GLU A 111 8.11 6.81 -43.80
CA GLU A 111 7.77 5.60 -44.56
C GLU A 111 7.74 5.89 -46.07
N SER A 112 7.16 7.03 -46.47
CA SER A 112 7.17 7.48 -47.87
C SER A 112 8.58 7.67 -48.43
N MET A 113 9.51 8.13 -47.59
CA MET A 113 10.93 8.33 -47.92
C MET A 113 11.77 7.05 -47.75
N LYS A 114 11.20 5.97 -47.24
CA LYS A 114 11.86 4.68 -46.95
C LYS A 114 13.06 4.81 -46.00
N LEU A 115 12.95 5.69 -45.00
CA LEU A 115 14.01 5.90 -44.00
C LEU A 115 13.74 5.08 -42.73
N PRO A 116 14.78 4.45 -42.14
CA PRO A 116 14.64 3.77 -40.86
C PRO A 116 14.52 4.80 -39.73
N PHE A 117 13.43 4.72 -38.96
CA PHE A 117 13.17 5.66 -37.86
C PHE A 117 13.16 5.00 -36.48
N LEU A 118 12.87 3.69 -36.39
CA LEU A 118 12.87 2.97 -35.12
C LEU A 118 14.30 2.69 -34.67
N ARG A 119 14.60 2.99 -33.41
CA ARG A 119 15.85 2.60 -32.78
C ARG A 119 15.94 1.06 -32.72
N PRO A 120 16.94 0.42 -33.36
CA PRO A 120 17.14 -1.01 -33.22
C PRO A 120 17.48 -1.39 -31.77
N PRO A 121 17.00 -2.54 -31.26
CA PRO A 121 17.25 -2.94 -29.87
C PRO A 121 18.73 -3.23 -29.58
N ASP A 122 19.50 -3.58 -30.60
CA ASP A 122 20.93 -3.89 -30.53
C ASP A 122 21.83 -2.65 -30.76
N TYR A 123 21.24 -1.46 -30.91
CA TYR A 123 21.99 -0.22 -31.11
C TYR A 123 22.26 0.47 -29.75
N TYR A 124 23.46 0.23 -29.22
CA TYR A 124 23.96 0.82 -27.98
C TYR A 124 24.73 2.11 -28.28
N ALA A 125 24.07 3.25 -28.01
CA ALA A 125 24.66 4.58 -28.08
C ALA A 125 24.37 5.31 -26.76
N GLU A 126 25.09 6.41 -26.52
CA GLU A 126 24.86 7.25 -25.36
C GLU A 126 23.43 7.81 -25.37
N MET A 127 22.77 7.71 -24.23
CA MET A 127 21.40 8.18 -24.02
C MET A 127 21.39 9.42 -23.14
N VAL A 128 20.33 10.23 -23.29
CA VAL A 128 20.13 11.45 -22.50
C VAL A 128 20.19 11.17 -20.99
N LYS A 129 19.71 10.00 -20.54
CA LYS A 129 19.79 9.56 -19.14
C LYS A 129 20.65 8.31 -19.03
N THR A 130 21.50 8.27 -18.01
CA THR A 130 22.37 7.12 -17.73
C THR A 130 21.56 5.90 -17.25
N ASP A 131 22.07 4.70 -17.53
CA ASP A 131 21.46 3.45 -17.08
C ASP A 131 21.35 3.37 -15.56
N ALA A 132 22.33 3.91 -14.83
CA ALA A 132 22.30 3.99 -13.38
C ALA A 132 21.12 4.84 -12.87
N HIS A 133 20.81 5.94 -13.55
CA HIS A 133 19.62 6.75 -13.23
C HIS A 133 18.33 5.98 -13.54
N MET A 134 18.23 5.35 -14.71
CA MET A 134 17.05 4.57 -15.10
C MET A 134 16.78 3.36 -14.19
N GLN A 135 17.83 2.73 -13.65
CA GLN A 135 17.70 1.69 -12.62
C GLN A 135 17.06 2.21 -11.33
N LYS A 136 17.40 3.44 -10.90
CA LYS A 136 16.76 4.07 -9.73
C LYS A 136 15.27 4.34 -9.99
N VAL A 137 14.93 4.88 -11.16
CA VAL A 137 13.53 5.12 -11.56
C VAL A 137 12.73 3.81 -11.58
N LYS A 138 13.28 2.75 -12.20
CA LYS A 138 12.68 1.42 -12.20
C LYS A 138 12.51 0.86 -10.78
N GLY A 139 13.49 1.08 -9.91
CA GLY A 139 13.42 0.70 -8.50
C GLY A 139 12.24 1.35 -7.78
N ARG A 140 12.05 2.66 -7.96
CA ARG A 140 10.92 3.42 -7.38
C ARG A 140 9.56 2.93 -7.90
N LEU A 141 9.46 2.67 -9.21
CA LEU A 141 8.21 2.16 -9.80
C LEU A 141 7.84 0.78 -9.25
N LEU A 142 8.84 -0.12 -9.10
CA LEU A 142 8.63 -1.44 -8.50
C LEU A 142 8.26 -1.36 -7.02
N SER A 143 8.85 -0.43 -6.25
CA SER A 143 8.48 -0.24 -4.85
C SER A 143 7.06 0.29 -4.70
N GLN A 144 6.65 1.26 -5.52
CA GLN A 144 5.27 1.77 -5.53
C GLN A 144 4.27 0.67 -5.89
N LYS A 145 4.55 -0.11 -6.93
CA LYS A 145 3.71 -1.26 -7.32
C LYS A 145 3.56 -2.25 -6.17
N ARG A 146 4.65 -2.60 -5.49
CA ARG A 146 4.64 -3.50 -4.34
C ARG A 146 3.80 -2.94 -3.17
N GLN A 147 3.91 -1.64 -2.89
CA GLN A 147 3.11 -0.99 -1.84
C GLN A 147 1.60 -1.05 -2.17
N ILE A 148 1.23 -0.80 -3.42
CA ILE A 148 -0.16 -0.91 -3.89
C ILE A 148 -0.66 -2.35 -3.75
N GLU A 149 0.11 -3.34 -4.23
CA GLU A 149 -0.24 -4.75 -4.12
C GLU A 149 -0.41 -5.19 -2.66
N GLU A 150 0.49 -4.76 -1.76
CA GLU A 150 0.39 -5.08 -0.34
C GLU A 150 -0.84 -4.42 0.32
N ALA A 151 -1.17 -3.17 -0.06
CA ALA A 151 -2.37 -2.49 0.41
C ALA A 151 -3.64 -3.21 -0.07
N GLU A 152 -3.69 -3.64 -1.33
CA GLU A 152 -4.78 -4.43 -1.87
C GLU A 152 -4.92 -5.79 -1.20
N GLU A 153 -3.81 -6.51 -0.99
CA GLU A 153 -3.81 -7.79 -0.28
C GLU A 153 -4.30 -7.63 1.16
N ARG A 154 -3.88 -6.57 1.84
CA ARG A 154 -4.35 -6.24 3.19
C ARG A 154 -5.86 -5.95 3.20
N ARG A 155 -6.37 -5.22 2.21
CA ARG A 155 -7.82 -4.95 2.06
C ARG A 155 -8.58 -6.25 1.79
N LYS A 156 -8.14 -7.07 0.84
CA LYS A 156 -8.71 -8.38 0.52
C LYS A 156 -8.69 -9.31 1.74
N ALA A 157 -7.62 -9.32 2.53
CA ALA A 157 -7.54 -10.11 3.76
C ALA A 157 -8.50 -9.63 4.85
N ARG A 158 -8.76 -8.32 4.96
CA ARG A 158 -9.78 -7.77 5.88
C ARG A 158 -11.20 -8.16 5.43
N GLU A 159 -11.50 -8.04 4.14
CA GLU A 159 -12.79 -8.43 3.55
C GLU A 159 -13.03 -9.93 3.71
N ALA A 160 -12.03 -10.78 3.39
CA ALA A 160 -12.10 -12.22 3.60
C ALA A 160 -12.36 -12.60 5.06
N LYS A 161 -11.77 -11.88 6.03
CA LYS A 161 -12.05 -12.09 7.46
C LYS A 161 -13.49 -11.69 7.84
N LYS A 162 -14.03 -10.62 7.27
CA LYS A 162 -15.44 -10.21 7.50
C LYS A 162 -16.39 -11.28 6.95
N ILE A 163 -16.19 -11.69 5.70
CA ILE A 163 -17.00 -12.74 5.04
C ILE A 163 -16.88 -14.08 5.77
N ALA A 164 -15.68 -14.48 6.19
CA ALA A 164 -15.49 -15.74 6.91
C ALA A 164 -16.28 -15.78 8.24
N LYS A 165 -16.36 -14.65 8.96
CA LYS A 165 -17.18 -14.55 10.18
C LYS A 165 -18.67 -14.67 9.88
N GLU A 166 -19.15 -14.01 8.82
CA GLU A 166 -20.53 -14.07 8.40
C GLU A 166 -20.92 -15.49 7.96
N VAL A 167 -20.12 -16.12 7.10
CA VAL A 167 -20.30 -17.51 6.67
C VAL A 167 -20.31 -18.47 7.86
N GLN A 168 -19.43 -18.27 8.85
CA GLN A 168 -19.43 -19.09 10.06
C GLN A 168 -20.74 -18.91 10.86
N ALA A 169 -21.24 -17.68 11.00
CA ALA A 169 -22.49 -17.39 11.68
C ALA A 169 -23.70 -17.99 10.93
N GLU A 170 -23.75 -17.86 9.62
CA GLU A 170 -24.79 -18.46 8.77
C GLU A 170 -24.79 -19.98 8.86
N LYS A 171 -23.62 -20.62 8.77
CA LYS A 171 -23.50 -22.07 8.88
C LYS A 171 -23.95 -22.58 10.26
N MET A 172 -23.70 -21.81 11.32
CA MET A 172 -24.21 -22.15 12.65
C MET A 172 -25.73 -22.00 12.75
N LYS A 173 -26.31 -20.95 12.15
CA LYS A 173 -27.77 -20.77 12.05
C LYS A 173 -28.41 -21.90 11.23
N GLU A 174 -27.80 -22.29 10.11
CA GLU A 174 -28.27 -23.38 9.26
C GLU A 174 -28.24 -24.72 9.99
N ARG A 175 -27.13 -25.05 10.66
CA ARG A 175 -27.02 -26.25 11.50
C ARG A 175 -28.06 -26.27 12.62
N ALA A 176 -28.33 -25.13 13.26
CA ALA A 176 -29.35 -25.04 14.29
C ALA A 176 -30.77 -25.27 13.71
N LYS A 177 -31.06 -24.72 12.52
CA LYS A 177 -32.31 -24.99 11.79
C LYS A 177 -32.45 -26.47 11.43
N GLN A 178 -31.40 -27.08 10.86
CA GLN A 178 -31.37 -28.52 10.53
C GLN A 178 -31.66 -29.39 11.76
N LYS A 179 -30.96 -29.15 12.88
CA LYS A 179 -31.23 -29.86 14.14
C LYS A 179 -32.66 -29.69 14.65
N LYS A 180 -33.23 -28.48 14.56
CA LYS A 180 -34.63 -28.23 14.92
C LYS A 180 -35.58 -29.04 14.03
N HIS A 181 -35.36 -29.02 12.72
CA HIS A 181 -36.15 -29.81 11.77
C HIS A 181 -36.04 -31.32 12.02
N GLU A 182 -34.84 -31.84 12.31
CA GLU A 182 -34.62 -33.25 12.69
C GLU A 182 -35.36 -33.61 13.98
N ILE A 183 -35.28 -32.77 15.02
CA ILE A 183 -36.00 -32.99 16.29
C ILE A 183 -37.52 -32.98 16.05
N GLU A 184 -38.02 -32.05 15.24
CA GLU A 184 -39.44 -31.98 14.89
C GLU A 184 -39.88 -33.20 14.08
N ALA A 185 -39.07 -33.69 13.13
CA ALA A 185 -39.33 -34.91 12.38
C ALA A 185 -39.39 -36.14 13.31
N VAL A 186 -38.45 -36.28 14.24
CA VAL A 186 -38.44 -37.36 15.24
C VAL A 186 -39.64 -37.25 16.18
N LYS A 187 -40.01 -36.05 16.63
CA LYS A 187 -41.23 -35.83 17.45
C LYS A 187 -42.50 -36.21 16.68
N LYS A 188 -42.61 -35.82 15.41
CA LYS A 188 -43.73 -36.23 14.54
C LYS A 188 -43.78 -37.75 14.38
N TRP A 189 -42.64 -38.40 14.15
CA TRP A 189 -42.57 -39.86 14.06
C TRP A 189 -42.94 -40.55 15.38
N ARG A 190 -42.46 -40.06 16.53
CA ARG A 190 -42.86 -40.57 17.86
C ARG A 190 -44.36 -40.43 18.09
N LYS A 191 -44.95 -39.28 17.73
CA LYS A 191 -46.39 -39.02 17.86
C LYS A 191 -47.20 -39.93 16.91
N GLN A 192 -46.73 -40.13 15.68
CA GLN A 192 -47.34 -41.04 14.71
C GLN A 192 -47.27 -42.50 15.19
N ARG A 193 -46.15 -42.94 15.77
CA ARG A 193 -45.99 -44.27 16.38
C ARG A 193 -46.91 -44.50 17.58
N GLN A 194 -47.15 -43.47 18.40
CA GLN A 194 -48.14 -43.52 19.48
C GLN A 194 -49.58 -43.59 18.96
N GLN A 195 -49.88 -42.90 17.84
CA GLN A 195 -51.21 -42.91 17.22
C GLN A 195 -51.50 -44.17 16.39
N SER A 196 -50.47 -44.85 15.86
CA SER A 196 -50.61 -46.07 15.05
C SER A 196 -50.75 -47.37 15.87
N GLY A 197 -50.95 -47.29 17.20
CA GLY A 197 -51.40 -48.43 18.00
C GLY A 197 -50.44 -49.63 18.12
N PHE A 198 -49.12 -49.42 18.17
CA PHE A 198 -48.18 -50.50 18.49
C PHE A 198 -48.27 -50.86 19.99
N PRO A 199 -48.34 -52.14 20.40
CA PRO A 199 -48.67 -52.51 21.79
C PRO A 199 -47.59 -52.05 22.75
N ALA A 200 -48.02 -51.45 23.85
CA ALA A 200 -47.21 -51.05 24.99
C ALA A 200 -46.61 -52.28 25.67
N GLY A 201 -45.39 -52.65 25.28
CA GLY A 201 -44.56 -53.56 26.06
C GLY A 201 -43.93 -52.79 27.22
N GLY A 202 -44.50 -52.94 28.41
CA GLY A 202 -43.78 -52.94 29.69
C GLY A 202 -43.12 -51.65 30.15
N LYS A 203 -43.46 -51.23 31.37
CA LYS A 203 -42.96 -50.06 32.09
C LYS A 203 -41.47 -50.13 32.52
N ASP A 204 -40.65 -50.95 31.86
CA ASP A 204 -39.25 -51.26 32.23
C ASP A 204 -38.27 -51.14 31.04
N SER A 205 -38.51 -50.21 30.12
CA SER A 205 -37.50 -49.77 29.16
C SER A 205 -37.42 -48.25 29.10
N GLU A 206 -37.42 -47.65 30.28
CA GLU A 206 -36.54 -46.52 30.51
C GLU A 206 -35.15 -47.01 30.09
N LEU A 207 -34.68 -46.51 28.95
CA LEU A 207 -33.28 -46.66 28.57
C LEU A 207 -32.51 -45.83 29.60
N ASP A 208 -32.28 -46.46 30.74
CA ASP A 208 -31.36 -46.09 31.80
C ASP A 208 -29.96 -46.06 31.18
N LEU A 209 -29.70 -45.01 30.40
CA LEU A 209 -28.35 -44.52 30.19
C LEU A 209 -28.00 -43.75 31.46
N GLY A 210 -27.69 -44.51 32.52
CA GLY A 210 -27.41 -44.01 33.86
C GLY A 210 -26.48 -42.81 33.85
N PHE A 211 -27.05 -41.64 34.12
CA PHE A 211 -26.32 -40.44 34.51
C PHE A 211 -26.31 -40.28 36.04
N GLU A 212 -26.73 -41.32 36.76
CA GLU A 212 -26.89 -41.30 38.21
C GLU A 212 -26.16 -42.49 38.84
N ASP A 213 -24.85 -42.55 38.65
CA ASP A 213 -23.95 -43.14 39.65
C ASP A 213 -22.63 -42.38 39.68
N GLY A 214 -22.28 -41.91 40.87
CA GLY A 214 -21.15 -41.05 41.16
C GLY A 214 -19.82 -41.78 41.05
N LYS A 215 -19.36 -42.02 39.82
CA LYS A 215 -17.92 -42.13 39.57
C LYS A 215 -17.41 -40.76 39.15
N ALA A 216 -16.94 -40.02 40.15
CA ALA A 216 -15.99 -38.94 39.91
C ALA A 216 -14.99 -39.44 38.87
N PHE A 217 -14.96 -38.79 37.71
CA PHE A 217 -13.92 -39.01 36.73
C PHE A 217 -12.60 -38.73 37.46
N GLU A 218 -11.92 -39.80 37.89
CA GLU A 218 -10.57 -39.71 38.44
C GLU A 218 -9.73 -39.09 37.33
N ARG A 219 -9.53 -37.77 37.43
CA ARG A 219 -8.45 -37.11 36.72
C ARG A 219 -7.20 -37.80 37.22
N SER A 220 -6.70 -38.75 36.44
CA SER A 220 -5.45 -39.42 36.74
C SER A 220 -4.39 -38.33 36.97
N SER A 221 -4.02 -38.13 38.23
CA SER A 221 -2.94 -37.24 38.67
C SER A 221 -1.57 -37.84 38.35
N LYS A 222 -1.53 -38.73 37.35
CA LYS A 222 -0.31 -39.26 36.76
C LYS A 222 0.38 -38.11 36.05
N LYS A 223 1.24 -37.42 36.81
CA LYS A 223 2.36 -36.62 36.31
C LYS A 223 2.96 -37.40 35.15
N ARG A 224 2.79 -36.90 33.93
CA ARG A 224 3.52 -37.42 32.77
C ARG A 224 5.01 -37.20 33.09
N PRO A 225 5.84 -38.24 33.18
CA PRO A 225 7.27 -38.04 33.44
C PRO A 225 7.84 -37.20 32.31
N GLY A 226 8.41 -36.04 32.64
CA GLY A 226 9.12 -35.17 31.70
C GLY A 226 8.45 -33.84 31.30
N VAL A 227 7.35 -33.41 31.94
CA VAL A 227 6.74 -32.09 31.65
C VAL A 227 6.44 -31.31 32.94
N SER A 228 6.96 -30.09 33.05
CA SER A 228 6.73 -29.17 34.18
C SER A 228 5.31 -28.57 34.13
N PRO A 229 4.63 -28.39 35.28
CA PRO A 229 3.33 -27.70 35.33
C PRO A 229 3.46 -26.25 34.80
N GLY A 230 2.92 -25.98 33.61
CA GLY A 230 2.98 -24.66 32.96
C GLY A 230 3.46 -24.67 31.51
N ASP A 231 3.99 -25.80 31.03
CA ASP A 231 4.48 -25.91 29.65
C ASP A 231 3.35 -26.28 28.67
N ARG A 232 2.94 -25.31 27.84
CA ARG A 232 1.92 -25.48 26.78
C ARG A 232 2.49 -26.05 25.47
N SER A 233 3.79 -26.38 25.42
CA SER A 233 4.47 -26.83 24.20
C SER A 233 4.47 -28.35 23.98
N GLY A 234 3.38 -29.04 24.32
CA GLY A 234 3.02 -30.32 23.70
C GLY A 234 4.09 -31.43 23.61
N GLY A 235 5.07 -31.50 24.52
CA GLY A 235 5.97 -32.66 24.66
C GLY A 235 6.76 -33.07 23.41
N LYS A 236 7.10 -32.12 22.52
CA LYS A 236 7.96 -32.37 21.34
C LYS A 236 9.27 -31.59 21.45
N ALA A 237 9.99 -31.76 22.55
CA ALA A 237 11.39 -31.37 22.66
C ALA A 237 12.28 -32.62 22.61
N LYS A 238 12.84 -32.82 21.41
CA LYS A 238 13.95 -33.69 21.01
C LYS A 238 14.68 -34.46 22.12
N GLN A 239 14.67 -35.78 22.00
CA GLN A 239 15.71 -36.64 22.55
C GLN A 239 16.75 -36.92 21.46
N HIS A 240 18.02 -36.94 21.88
CA HIS A 240 19.25 -37.33 21.19
C HIS A 240 20.01 -36.29 20.36
N GLY A 241 21.27 -36.10 20.76
CA GLY A 241 22.35 -35.57 19.95
C GLY A 241 23.18 -34.54 20.69
N GLY A 242 24.17 -34.98 21.45
CA GLY A 242 25.05 -34.14 22.26
C GLY A 242 25.76 -33.04 21.46
N GLY A 243 25.98 -31.91 22.13
CA GLY A 243 26.69 -30.78 21.56
C GLY A 243 26.87 -29.67 22.59
N LYS A 244 27.96 -29.76 23.36
CA LYS A 244 28.51 -28.63 24.11
C LYS A 244 28.61 -27.42 23.16
N GLY A 245 28.11 -26.26 23.60
CA GLY A 245 28.59 -24.97 23.14
C GLY A 245 27.77 -24.24 22.06
N LYS A 246 26.51 -23.84 22.34
CA LYS A 246 25.82 -22.78 21.56
C LYS A 246 24.96 -21.79 22.37
N ASN A 247 25.06 -21.75 23.71
CA ASN A 247 24.25 -20.83 24.53
C ASN A 247 24.90 -19.46 24.87
N MET A 248 26.18 -19.24 24.56
CA MET A 248 26.84 -17.95 24.85
C MET A 248 26.40 -16.83 23.88
N LYS A 249 26.40 -17.11 22.57
CA LYS A 249 26.08 -16.10 21.53
C LYS A 249 24.65 -15.54 21.66
N ASN A 250 23.68 -16.38 22.03
CA ASN A 250 22.30 -15.93 22.24
C ASN A 250 22.13 -15.05 23.49
N ARG A 251 23.03 -15.13 24.47
CA ARG A 251 22.98 -14.28 25.66
C ARG A 251 23.65 -12.94 25.40
N GLU A 252 24.77 -12.93 24.69
CA GLU A 252 25.46 -11.71 24.25
C GLU A 252 24.61 -10.86 23.30
N ILE A 253 23.92 -11.48 22.34
CA ILE A 253 22.99 -10.78 21.43
C ILE A 253 21.77 -10.23 22.19
N ARG A 254 21.25 -10.98 23.17
CA ARG A 254 20.15 -10.48 24.01
C ARG A 254 20.61 -9.40 24.98
N ASN A 255 21.84 -9.45 25.47
CA ASN A 255 22.41 -8.43 26.34
C ASN A 255 22.75 -7.15 25.57
N SER A 256 23.21 -7.23 24.32
CA SER A 256 23.39 -6.05 23.46
C SER A 256 22.05 -5.44 23.06
N LYS A 257 21.04 -6.26 22.76
CA LYS A 257 19.70 -5.77 22.40
C LYS A 257 18.88 -5.24 23.58
N PHE A 258 19.03 -5.80 24.79
CA PHE A 258 18.16 -5.51 25.93
C PHE A 258 18.88 -5.07 27.22
N GLY A 259 20.21 -4.98 27.24
CA GLY A 259 21.04 -4.69 28.41
C GLY A 259 21.20 -5.89 29.36
N PHE A 260 22.33 -5.95 30.09
CA PHE A 260 22.57 -6.99 31.10
C PHE A 260 21.56 -6.86 32.23
N GLY A 261 20.85 -7.94 32.55
CA GLY A 261 19.69 -7.95 33.44
C GLY A 261 19.91 -7.25 34.79
N GLY A 262 19.23 -6.10 34.96
CA GLY A 262 19.00 -5.38 36.21
C GLY A 262 17.58 -4.80 36.19
N ARG A 263 17.02 -4.51 37.39
CA ARG A 263 15.61 -4.10 37.62
C ARG A 263 15.12 -3.07 36.57
N LYS A 264 14.26 -3.51 35.65
CA LYS A 264 13.67 -2.70 34.57
C LYS A 264 12.50 -1.85 35.07
N GLY A 265 12.78 -0.89 35.96
CA GLY A 265 11.73 -0.14 36.64
C GLY A 265 11.88 1.39 36.72
N LEU A 266 12.94 2.03 36.21
CA LEU A 266 13.12 3.49 36.39
C LEU A 266 13.85 4.22 35.22
N LYS A 267 13.74 3.77 33.96
CA LYS A 267 14.44 4.43 32.82
C LYS A 267 13.69 5.64 32.23
N LYS A 268 13.25 6.55 33.09
CA LYS A 268 12.93 7.94 32.73
C LYS A 268 13.38 8.88 33.86
N GLN A 269 14.66 8.82 34.21
CA GLN A 269 15.28 9.84 35.06
C GLN A 269 16.52 10.37 34.34
N ASN A 270 16.55 11.68 34.14
CA ASN A 270 17.72 12.40 33.64
C ASN A 270 18.80 12.35 34.71
N THR A 271 19.98 11.81 34.38
CA THR A 271 21.15 11.83 35.27
C THR A 271 21.82 13.20 35.23
N ALA A 272 22.45 13.65 36.31
CA ALA A 272 23.13 14.96 36.39
C ALA A 272 24.24 15.14 35.32
N GLU A 273 24.77 14.04 34.79
CA GLU A 273 25.75 14.06 33.71
C GLU A 273 25.12 14.38 32.34
N THR A 274 23.85 14.01 32.13
CA THR A 274 23.10 14.24 30.87
C THR A 274 22.48 15.63 30.75
N THR A 275 22.44 16.43 31.82
CA THR A 275 21.85 17.78 31.77
C THR A 275 22.75 18.83 31.11
N ASN A 276 24.05 18.56 30.95
CA ASN A 276 25.02 19.52 30.38
C ASN A 276 25.81 18.96 29.18
N ASP A 277 25.39 17.85 28.56
CA ASP A 277 26.08 17.32 27.39
C ASP A 277 25.66 18.04 26.10
N SER A 278 26.33 19.15 25.80
CA SER A 278 26.14 19.92 24.57
C SER A 278 27.03 19.46 23.40
N ARG A 279 27.68 18.28 23.52
CA ARG A 279 28.66 17.80 22.51
C ARG A 279 28.04 17.40 21.16
N GLY A 280 26.71 17.29 21.10
CA GLY A 280 25.97 17.08 19.84
C GLY A 280 25.58 18.37 19.11
N PHE A 281 25.82 19.56 19.69
CA PHE A 281 25.48 20.83 19.05
C PHE A 281 26.64 21.33 18.20
N ASN A 282 26.76 20.82 16.97
CA ASN A 282 27.74 21.27 16.00
C ASN A 282 27.49 22.76 15.66
N LYS A 283 28.35 23.65 16.17
CA LYS A 283 28.49 25.02 15.66
C LYS A 283 29.14 24.98 14.28
N GLY A 284 28.30 25.01 13.24
CA GLY A 284 28.72 25.31 11.88
C GLY A 284 29.34 26.70 11.79
N ASN A 285 30.48 26.77 11.11
CA ASN A 285 31.38 27.89 10.86
C ASN A 285 30.71 29.27 10.68
N ALA A 286 31.01 30.20 11.59
CA ALA A 286 30.82 31.64 11.37
C ALA A 286 31.96 32.16 10.48
N ALA A 287 31.70 32.34 9.19
CA ALA A 287 32.56 33.13 8.32
C ALA A 287 32.42 34.61 8.70
N GLY A 288 33.50 35.18 9.25
CA GLY A 288 33.59 36.61 9.51
C GLY A 288 33.51 37.39 8.19
N ASN A 289 32.59 38.35 8.10
CA ASN A 289 32.62 39.35 7.04
C ASN A 289 32.76 40.76 7.61
N LYS A 290 33.84 41.41 7.17
CA LYS A 290 34.18 42.82 7.40
C LYS A 290 33.18 43.74 6.69
N LYS A 291 33.06 44.96 7.25
CA LYS A 291 32.45 46.20 6.72
C LYS A 291 30.98 46.42 7.06
N ARG A 292 30.73 47.48 7.85
CA ARG A 292 30.13 48.73 7.35
C ARG A 292 30.35 49.90 8.32
N LYS A 293 30.84 51.00 7.75
CA LYS A 293 30.74 52.38 8.27
C LYS A 293 29.27 52.73 8.48
N ARG A 294 28.92 53.28 9.64
CA ARG A 294 28.60 54.71 9.85
C ARG A 294 28.53 54.98 11.34
#